data_AF-A0A0A6ZT50-F1
#
_entry.id   AF-A0A0A6ZT50-F1
#
_cell.length_a   1.000
_cell.length_b   1.000
_cell.length_c   1.000
_cell.angle_alpha   90.00
_cell.angle_beta   90.00
_cell.angle_gamma   90.00
#
_symmetry.space_group_name_H-M   'P 1'
#
loop_
_entity.id
_entity.type
_entity.pdbx_description
1 polymer ?
#
loop_
_entity_poly.entity_id
_entity_poly.type
_entity_poly.pdbx_seq_one_letter_code
_entity_poly.pdbx_strand_id
1 'polypeptide(L)'
;MKNTCSTNWKHHPSTAYAINIGMITSDDWGSYGREVPKDKHLTGKIFTQRIERNNLTLRTRIKRLARKTICFSRSVEIHEKVIGTFIEKHMFY
;
A
#
# COMPACT_ATOMS: atom_id res chain seq x y z
N MET A 1 1.25 3.80 -26.03
CA MET A 1 1.61 4.05 -24.60
C MET A 1 1.28 2.79 -23.81
N LYS A 2 2.29 2.06 -23.34
CA LYS A 2 2.11 0.87 -22.49
C LYS A 2 2.15 1.34 -21.04
N ASN A 3 1.04 1.18 -20.33
CA ASN A 3 0.92 1.42 -18.91
C ASN A 3 1.76 0.40 -18.15
N THR A 4 2.76 0.87 -17.40
CA THR A 4 3.78 0.10 -16.66
C THR A 4 3.24 -0.72 -15.48
N CYS A 5 1.92 -0.84 -15.30
CA CYS A 5 1.31 -1.39 -14.08
C CYS A 5 0.86 -2.85 -14.17
N SER A 6 1.05 -3.57 -15.29
CA SER A 6 0.35 -4.85 -15.53
C SER A 6 1.18 -6.13 -15.57
N THR A 7 2.51 -6.14 -15.39
CA THR A 7 3.30 -7.33 -15.80
C THR A 7 4.25 -7.95 -14.78
N ASN A 8 4.03 -7.86 -13.46
CA ASN A 8 4.97 -8.56 -12.56
C ASN A 8 4.42 -9.29 -11.33
N TRP A 9 3.20 -9.83 -11.41
CA TRP A 9 2.64 -10.65 -10.31
C TRP A 9 2.57 -12.16 -10.63
N LYS A 10 3.01 -12.60 -11.81
CA LYS A 10 2.94 -14.02 -12.23
C LYS A 10 4.13 -14.89 -11.77
N HIS A 11 5.09 -14.35 -11.03
CA HIS A 11 6.29 -15.09 -10.60
C HIS A 11 6.51 -15.01 -9.08
N HIS A 12 5.50 -15.34 -8.27
CA HIS A 12 5.74 -15.61 -6.85
C HIS A 12 5.85 -17.12 -6.61
N PRO A 13 6.97 -17.60 -6.02
CA PRO A 13 7.18 -19.02 -5.74
C PRO A 13 6.16 -19.51 -4.70
N SER A 14 5.67 -20.73 -4.94
CA SER A 14 4.60 -21.44 -4.22
C SER A 14 4.91 -21.82 -2.76
N THR A 15 5.86 -21.15 -2.10
CA THR A 15 6.35 -21.47 -0.74
C THR A 15 6.33 -20.29 0.23
N ALA A 16 5.62 -19.21 -0.09
CA ALA A 16 5.31 -18.17 0.89
C ALA A 16 4.07 -18.57 1.70
N TYR A 17 4.19 -18.63 3.02
CA TYR A 17 3.11 -18.80 3.99
C TYR A 17 1.76 -18.30 3.46
N ALA A 18 0.81 -19.22 3.27
CA ALA A 18 -0.52 -18.88 2.78
C ALA A 18 -1.23 -18.02 3.83
N ILE A 19 -1.14 -16.70 3.70
CA ILE A 19 -1.93 -15.76 4.50
C ILE A 19 -3.38 -16.04 4.13
N ASN A 20 -4.15 -16.57 5.08
CA ASN A 20 -5.57 -16.86 4.85
C ASN A 20 -6.35 -15.53 4.96
N ILE A 21 -6.48 -14.82 3.84
CA ILE A 21 -7.22 -13.57 3.76
C ILE A 21 -8.71 -13.91 3.71
N GLY A 22 -9.42 -13.64 4.82
CA GLY A 22 -10.85 -13.92 4.94
C GLY A 22 -11.73 -13.03 4.06
N MET A 23 -11.33 -11.77 3.85
CA MET A 23 -12.14 -10.77 3.14
C MET A 23 -11.27 -9.65 2.58
N ILE A 24 -11.58 -9.19 1.36
CA ILE A 24 -10.87 -8.11 0.66
C ILE A 24 -11.84 -6.96 0.43
N THR A 25 -11.52 -5.80 0.98
CA THR A 25 -12.28 -4.57 0.76
C THR A 25 -11.52 -3.64 -0.17
N SER A 26 -12.11 -3.27 -1.31
CA SER A 26 -11.52 -2.32 -2.24
C SER A 26 -12.57 -1.34 -2.76
N ASP A 27 -12.11 -0.34 -3.52
CA ASP A 27 -13.01 0.43 -4.35
C ASP A 27 -13.53 -0.41 -5.53
N ASP A 28 -14.51 0.13 -6.24
CA ASP A 28 -15.14 -0.53 -7.39
C ASP A 28 -14.33 -0.39 -8.69
N TRP A 29 -12.99 -0.30 -8.59
CA TRP A 29 -12.16 -0.23 -9.78
C TRP A 29 -12.17 -1.57 -10.51
N GLY A 30 -12.51 -1.56 -11.80
CA GLY A 30 -12.66 -2.76 -12.64
C GLY A 30 -11.43 -3.68 -12.78
N SER A 31 -10.26 -3.30 -12.24
CA SER A 31 -9.08 -4.17 -12.14
C SER A 31 -9.23 -5.15 -10.99
N TYR A 32 -9.84 -4.74 -9.86
CA TYR A 32 -10.05 -5.62 -8.72
C TYR A 32 -11.08 -6.70 -9.04
N GLY A 33 -12.13 -6.36 -9.79
CA GLY A 33 -13.13 -7.34 -10.24
C GLY A 33 -12.58 -8.45 -11.17
N ARG A 34 -11.36 -8.30 -11.71
CA ARG A 34 -10.68 -9.32 -12.50
C ARG A 34 -9.83 -10.28 -11.65
N GLU A 35 -9.25 -9.77 -10.57
CA GLU A 35 -8.23 -10.47 -9.77
C GLU A 35 -8.77 -10.99 -8.43
N VAL A 36 -9.86 -10.39 -7.90
CA VAL A 36 -10.43 -10.73 -6.60
C VAL A 36 -11.66 -11.64 -6.78
N PRO A 37 -11.72 -12.81 -6.11
CA PRO A 37 -12.90 -13.65 -6.11
C PRO A 37 -14.12 -12.89 -5.57
N LYS A 38 -15.24 -12.91 -6.31
CA LYS A 38 -16.47 -12.15 -5.97
C LYS A 38 -17.04 -12.51 -4.60
N ASP A 39 -16.83 -13.74 -4.15
CA ASP A 39 -17.22 -14.27 -2.84
C ASP A 39 -16.44 -13.63 -1.67
N LYS A 40 -15.24 -13.10 -1.93
CA LYS A 40 -14.37 -12.46 -0.92
C LYS A 40 -14.29 -10.94 -1.09
N HIS A 41 -14.89 -10.39 -2.13
CA HIS A 41 -14.79 -8.99 -2.50
C HIS A 41 -15.95 -8.18 -1.91
N LEU A 42 -15.63 -7.30 -0.96
CA LEU A 42 -16.56 -6.30 -0.47
C LEU A 42 -16.21 -4.92 -1.02
N THR A 43 -17.07 -4.42 -1.91
CA THR A 43 -16.98 -3.06 -2.43
C THR A 43 -17.83 -2.12 -1.57
N GLY A 44 -17.22 -1.07 -1.02
CA GLY A 44 -17.99 -0.08 -0.26
C GLY A 44 -17.16 0.98 0.46
N LYS A 45 -17.69 2.20 0.53
CA LYS A 45 -17.03 3.37 1.15
C LYS A 45 -16.74 3.21 2.64
N ILE A 46 -17.53 2.42 3.37
CA ILE A 46 -17.40 2.29 4.83
C ILE A 46 -16.06 1.60 5.18
N PHE A 47 -15.69 0.57 4.43
CA PHE A 47 -14.46 -0.19 4.69
C PHE A 47 -13.22 0.45 4.04
N THR A 48 -13.38 1.20 2.94
CA THR A 48 -12.25 1.92 2.30
C THR A 48 -11.87 3.21 3.03
N GLN A 49 -12.79 3.85 3.75
CA GLN A 49 -12.53 5.08 4.50
C GLN A 49 -11.34 4.96 5.48
N ARG A 50 -11.18 3.82 6.14
CA ARG A 50 -10.03 3.58 7.04
C ARG A 50 -8.71 3.59 6.27
N ILE A 51 -8.68 2.96 5.10
CA ILE A 51 -7.50 2.92 4.22
C ILE A 51 -7.18 4.34 3.72
N GLU A 52 -8.19 5.08 3.26
CA GLU A 52 -8.05 6.47 2.82
C GLU A 52 -7.51 7.38 3.92
N ARG A 53 -8.05 7.25 5.15
CA ARG A 53 -7.59 8.03 6.31
C ARG A 53 -6.16 7.66 6.74
N ASN A 54 -5.78 6.39 6.63
CA ASN A 54 -4.41 5.95 6.87
C ASN A 54 -3.45 6.56 5.84
N ASN A 55 -3.82 6.53 4.56
CA ASN A 55 -3.03 7.15 3.48
C ASN A 55 -2.86 8.66 3.68
N LEU A 56 -3.93 9.36 4.07
CA LEU A 56 -3.89 10.79 4.39
C LEU A 56 -2.96 11.08 5.58
N THR A 57 -3.04 10.26 6.62
CA THR A 57 -2.20 10.36 7.82
C THR A 57 -0.74 10.14 7.48
N LEU A 58 -0.42 9.10 6.71
CA LEU A 58 0.93 8.79 6.24
C LEU A 58 1.52 9.94 5.43
N ARG A 59 0.78 10.45 4.44
CA ARG A 59 1.20 11.60 3.62
C ARG A 59 1.50 12.83 4.48
N THR A 60 0.66 13.12 5.47
CA THR A 60 0.84 14.25 6.38
C THR A 60 2.08 14.08 7.26
N ARG A 61 2.30 12.85 7.74
CA ARG A 61 3.44 12.50 8.58
C ARG A 61 4.78 12.55 7.82
N ILE A 62 4.85 12.02 6.60
CA ILE A 62 6.03 12.12 5.74
C ILE A 62 6.36 13.59 5.45
N LYS A 63 5.35 14.42 5.13
CA LYS A 63 5.55 15.87 4.94
C LYS A 63 6.08 16.58 6.19
N ARG A 64 5.69 16.13 7.39
CA ARG A 64 6.23 16.66 8.65
C ARG A 64 7.66 16.19 8.88
N LEU A 65 7.95 14.92 8.60
CA LEU A 65 9.29 14.35 8.69
C LEU A 65 10.28 15.11 7.80
N ALA A 66 9.94 15.32 6.52
CA ALA A 66 10.76 16.05 5.57
C ALA A 66 11.05 17.49 6.05
N ARG A 67 10.06 18.20 6.60
CA ARG A 67 10.25 19.55 7.17
C ARG A 67 11.10 19.56 8.44
N LYS A 68 10.94 18.58 9.33
CA LYS A 68 11.70 18.50 10.59
C LYS A 68 13.17 18.17 10.36
N THR A 69 13.43 17.24 9.44
CA THR A 69 14.78 16.72 9.19
C THR A 69 15.53 17.52 8.12
N ILE A 70 14.82 18.37 7.36
CA ILE A 70 15.34 19.00 6.13
C ILE A 70 15.95 17.90 5.22
N CYS A 71 15.35 16.71 5.21
CA CYS A 71 15.90 15.55 4.52
C CYS A 71 15.93 15.83 3.01
N PHE A 72 17.14 16.00 2.50
CA PHE A 72 17.42 16.25 1.09
C PHE A 72 18.62 15.39 0.65
N SER A 73 18.50 14.07 0.79
CA SER A 73 19.49 13.15 0.23
C SER A 73 19.26 12.95 -1.27
N ARG A 74 20.33 12.76 -2.04
CA ARG A 74 20.25 12.31 -3.45
C ARG A 74 20.13 10.80 -3.59
N SER A 75 20.42 10.04 -2.53
CA SER A 75 20.36 8.58 -2.56
C SER A 75 18.93 8.09 -2.29
N VAL A 76 18.37 7.35 -3.26
CA VAL A 76 17.07 6.69 -3.16
C VAL A 76 17.08 5.63 -2.04
N GLU A 77 18.19 4.91 -1.88
CA GLU A 77 18.33 3.87 -0.84
C GLU A 77 18.16 4.43 0.58
N ILE A 78 18.69 5.64 0.82
CA ILE A 78 18.52 6.32 2.12
C ILE A 78 17.05 6.70 2.33
N HIS A 79 16.38 7.22 1.30
CA HIS A 79 14.96 7.54 1.38
C HIS A 79 14.11 6.30 1.64
N GLU A 80 14.38 5.19 0.97
CA GLU A 80 13.69 3.91 1.18
C GLU A 80 13.87 3.41 2.61
N LYS A 81 15.10 3.40 3.16
CA LYS A 81 15.36 3.01 4.55
C LYS A 81 14.67 3.93 5.56
N VAL A 82 14.74 5.25 5.36
CA VAL A 82 14.11 6.23 6.26
C VAL A 82 12.58 6.12 6.22
N ILE A 83 11.99 5.95 5.04
CA ILE A 83 10.53 5.78 4.90
C ILE A 83 10.10 4.42 5.47
N GLY A 84 10.84 3.34 5.19
CA GLY A 84 10.56 2.00 5.71
C GLY A 84 10.54 1.97 7.24
N THR A 85 11.61 2.46 7.87
CA THR A 85 11.71 2.57 9.34
C THR A 85 10.63 3.50 9.92
N PHE A 86 10.26 4.56 9.20
CA PHE A 86 9.18 5.46 9.60
C PHE A 86 7.81 4.77 9.60
N ILE A 87 7.49 4.01 8.55
CA ILE A 87 6.24 3.25 8.43
C ILE A 87 6.17 2.19 9.53
N GLU A 88 7.24 1.42 9.73
CA GLU A 88 7.33 0.39 10.77
C GLU A 88 7.00 0.96 12.16
N LYS A 89 7.59 2.11 12.50
CA LYS A 89 7.42 2.75 13.83
C LYS A 89 6.08 3.43 14.03
N HIS A 90 5.40 3.86 12.97
CA HIS A 90 4.26 4.78 13.09
C HIS A 90 2.94 4.27 12.50
N MET A 91 2.92 3.22 11.68
CA MET A 91 1.70 2.73 11.01
C MET A 91 1.16 1.40 11.56
N PHE A 92 1.97 0.61 12.27
CA PHE A 92 1.58 -0.73 12.76
C PHE A 92 1.29 -0.79 14.27
N TYR A 93 0.73 0.28 14.85
CA TYR A 93 0.28 0.31 16.24
C TYR A 93 -1.21 0.66 16.33
#